data_AF-A0A0C2GER4-F1
#
_entry.id   AF-A0A0C2GER4-F1
#
_cell.length_a   1.000
_cell.length_b   1.000
_cell.length_c   1.000
_cell.angle_alpha   90.00
_cell.angle_beta   90.00
_cell.angle_gamma   90.00
#
_symmetry.space_group_name_H-M   'P 1'
#
loop_
_entity.id
_entity.type
_entity.pdbx_description
1 polymer ?
#
loop_
_entity_poly.entity_id
_entity_poly.type
_entity_poly.pdbx_seq_one_letter_code
_entity_poly.pdbx_strand_id
1 'polypeptide(L)'
;MRVLTRIWRSVELSLLKSHYLVAANTTRRVLSLTAARHHGDFEYQDPKSEDEVVNITYVLRDGTKKHIRGKVGDNVMYLSHR
;
A
#
# COMPACT_ATOMS: atom_id res chain seq x y z
N MET A 1 -26.10 9.75 63.73
CA MET A 1 -26.55 9.89 62.32
C MET A 1 -25.43 10.50 61.48
N ARG A 2 -24.78 9.71 60.62
CA ARG A 2 -23.74 10.15 59.68
C ARG A 2 -24.00 9.50 58.33
N VAL A 3 -24.78 10.14 57.45
CA VAL A 3 -25.01 9.61 56.09
C VAL A 3 -25.18 10.76 55.10
N LEU A 4 -24.10 11.50 54.76
CA LEU A 4 -24.09 12.40 53.59
C LEU A 4 -22.66 12.61 53.02
N THR A 5 -21.92 11.54 52.73
CA THR A 5 -20.61 11.68 52.03
C THR A 5 -20.46 10.78 50.81
N ARG A 6 -21.49 10.03 50.43
CA ARG A 6 -21.38 8.97 49.41
C ARG A 6 -21.92 9.30 48.02
N ILE A 7 -22.34 10.54 47.78
CA ILE A 7 -22.91 10.95 46.48
C ILE A 7 -21.90 11.79 45.67
N TRP A 8 -21.04 12.55 46.33
CA TRP A 8 -20.15 13.51 45.67
C TRP A 8 -18.96 12.88 44.92
N ARG A 9 -18.54 11.66 45.28
CA ARG A 9 -17.42 10.97 44.61
C ARG A 9 -17.76 10.37 43.25
N SER A 10 -19.03 10.16 42.94
CA SER A 10 -19.44 9.48 41.70
C SER A 10 -19.57 10.44 40.52
N VAL A 11 -19.90 11.71 40.79
CA VAL A 11 -20.05 12.74 39.75
C VAL A 11 -18.69 13.16 39.18
N GLU A 12 -17.65 13.23 40.02
CA GLU A 12 -16.29 13.65 39.63
C GLU A 12 -15.58 12.63 38.69
N LEU A 13 -15.87 11.33 38.85
CA LEU A 13 -15.33 10.26 38.00
C LEU A 13 -16.01 10.18 36.62
N SER A 14 -17.21 10.74 36.47
CA SER A 14 -17.92 10.77 35.18
C SER A 14 -17.39 11.88 34.26
N LEU A 15 -16.96 13.01 34.84
CA LEU A 15 -16.39 14.14 34.12
C LEU A 15 -14.97 13.86 33.63
N LEU A 16 -14.15 13.13 34.41
CA LEU A 16 -12.79 12.77 34.00
C LEU A 16 -12.75 11.76 32.84
N LYS A 17 -13.78 10.92 32.65
CA LYS A 17 -13.82 9.98 31.51
C LYS A 17 -14.16 10.63 30.17
N SER A 18 -14.79 11.81 30.17
CA SER A 18 -15.13 12.53 28.94
C SER A 18 -13.92 13.17 28.26
N HIS A 19 -12.88 13.53 29.01
CA HIS A 19 -11.71 14.20 28.44
C HIS A 19 -10.66 13.24 27.84
N TYR A 20 -10.69 11.94 28.17
CA TYR A 20 -9.77 10.94 27.61
C TYR A 20 -10.29 10.22 26.36
N LEU A 21 -11.56 10.44 25.97
CA LEU A 21 -12.19 9.79 24.82
C LEU A 21 -12.44 10.73 23.64
N VAL A 22 -11.73 11.86 23.56
CA VAL A 22 -11.52 12.55 22.28
C VAL A 22 -10.45 11.77 21.53
N ALA A 23 -10.81 10.55 21.12
CA ALA A 23 -10.06 9.82 20.11
C ALA A 23 -9.99 10.74 18.90
N ALA A 24 -8.79 11.26 18.63
CA ALA A 24 -8.51 12.11 17.50
C ALA A 24 -8.96 11.38 16.24
N ASN A 25 -10.14 11.75 15.76
CA ASN A 25 -10.72 11.23 14.54
C ASN A 25 -10.00 11.94 13.38
N THR A 26 -8.70 11.72 13.30
CA THR A 26 -7.85 12.19 12.22
C THR A 26 -8.24 11.38 11.01
N THR A 27 -9.29 11.82 10.32
CA THR A 27 -9.59 11.38 8.96
C THR A 27 -8.34 11.67 8.15
N ARG A 28 -7.55 10.63 7.91
CA ARG A 28 -6.34 10.70 7.11
C ARG A 28 -6.81 11.01 5.68
N ARG A 29 -6.88 12.29 5.32
CA ARG A 29 -7.26 12.70 3.98
C ARG A 29 -6.14 12.26 3.04
N VAL A 30 -6.33 11.13 2.38
CA VAL A 30 -5.42 10.63 1.34
C VAL A 30 -5.70 11.44 0.08
N LEU A 31 -5.22 12.68 0.05
CA LEU A 31 -5.27 13.51 -1.14
C LEU A 31 -4.09 13.11 -2.03
N SER A 32 -4.35 12.25 -3.01
CA SER A 32 -3.42 12.01 -4.10
C SER A 32 -3.73 12.99 -5.24
N LEU A 33 -2.72 13.75 -5.69
CA LEU A 33 -2.85 14.60 -6.88
C LEU A 33 -2.74 13.81 -8.19
N THR A 34 -2.34 12.54 -8.11
CA THR A 34 -2.14 11.65 -9.26
C THR A 34 -3.09 10.47 -9.18
N ALA A 35 -3.58 10.02 -10.35
CA ALA A 35 -4.36 8.80 -10.46
C ALA A 35 -3.53 7.61 -9.94
N ALA A 36 -4.21 6.66 -9.29
CA ALA A 36 -3.60 5.39 -8.93
C ALA A 36 -3.11 4.70 -10.21
N ARG A 37 -1.79 4.50 -10.31
CA ARG A 37 -1.21 3.69 -11.37
C ARG A 37 -1.21 2.24 -10.90
N HIS A 38 -2.04 1.42 -11.52
CA HIS A 38 -2.06 -0.02 -11.30
C HIS A 38 -0.82 -0.64 -11.98
N HIS A 39 0.34 -0.48 -11.37
CA HIS A 39 1.59 -1.12 -11.82
C HIS A 39 1.68 -2.56 -11.28
N GLY A 40 2.31 -3.46 -12.04
CA GLY A 40 2.43 -4.88 -11.68
C GLY A 40 1.50 -5.78 -12.51
N ASP A 41 0.22 -5.89 -12.14
CA ASP A 41 -0.69 -6.91 -12.72
C ASP A 41 -1.05 -6.65 -14.20
N PHE A 42 -1.02 -5.37 -14.65
CA PHE A 42 -1.27 -5.03 -16.05
C PHE A 42 -0.04 -5.26 -16.95
N GLU A 43 1.14 -5.18 -16.36
CA GLU A 43 2.45 -5.18 -17.02
C GLU A 43 3.07 -6.58 -17.10
N TYR A 44 2.42 -7.59 -16.49
CA TYR A 44 2.89 -8.97 -16.48
C TYR A 44 1.92 -9.88 -17.22
N GLN A 45 1.67 -9.55 -18.48
CA GLN A 45 0.86 -10.35 -19.40
C GLN A 45 1.74 -10.85 -20.53
N ASP A 46 1.54 -12.10 -20.93
CA ASP A 46 2.21 -12.59 -22.12
C ASP A 46 1.72 -11.80 -23.35
N PRO A 47 2.63 -11.51 -24.31
CA PRO A 47 2.27 -10.85 -25.55
C PRO A 47 1.21 -11.67 -26.28
N LYS A 48 0.15 -11.01 -26.75
CA LYS A 48 -1.01 -11.68 -27.37
C LYS A 48 -0.76 -12.02 -28.84
N SER A 49 0.19 -11.33 -29.44
CA SER A 49 0.56 -11.45 -30.85
C SER A 49 2.02 -11.05 -31.06
N GLU A 50 2.59 -11.48 -32.19
CA GLU A 50 4.03 -11.32 -32.47
C GLU A 50 4.47 -9.85 -32.66
N ASP A 51 3.57 -8.97 -33.05
CA ASP A 51 3.78 -7.53 -33.16
C ASP A 51 3.96 -6.84 -31.80
N GLU A 52 3.48 -7.45 -30.71
CA GLU A 52 3.71 -6.96 -29.35
C GLU A 52 5.03 -7.48 -28.73
N VAL A 53 5.74 -8.38 -29.41
CA VAL A 53 6.92 -9.06 -28.86
C VAL A 53 8.16 -8.18 -28.96
N VAL A 54 8.89 -8.09 -27.84
CA VAL A 54 10.25 -7.54 -27.79
C VAL A 54 11.24 -8.59 -27.30
N ASN A 55 12.37 -8.69 -28.00
CA ASN A 55 13.43 -9.63 -27.64
C ASN A 55 14.46 -8.94 -26.73
N ILE A 56 14.64 -9.49 -25.54
CA ILE A 56 15.55 -8.96 -24.52
C ILE A 56 16.66 -9.98 -24.28
N THR A 57 17.90 -9.51 -24.17
CA THR A 57 19.04 -10.33 -23.78
C THR A 57 19.67 -9.76 -22.53
N TYR A 58 19.59 -10.50 -21.43
CA TYR A 58 20.33 -10.18 -20.22
C TYR A 58 21.72 -10.79 -20.31
N VAL A 59 22.74 -9.96 -20.19
CA VAL A 59 24.13 -10.42 -20.03
C VAL A 59 24.39 -10.54 -18.53
N LEU A 60 24.61 -11.77 -18.07
CA LEU A 60 24.87 -12.06 -16.67
C LEU A 60 26.34 -11.79 -16.31
N ARG A 61 26.65 -11.83 -15.02
CA ARG A 61 27.99 -11.52 -14.50
C ARG A 61 29.08 -12.45 -15.03
N ASP A 62 28.75 -13.70 -15.29
CA ASP A 62 29.66 -14.70 -15.88
C ASP A 62 29.78 -14.57 -17.41
N GLY A 63 29.14 -13.56 -18.00
CA GLY A 63 29.12 -13.34 -19.44
C GLY A 63 28.10 -14.19 -20.19
N THR A 64 27.36 -15.07 -19.51
CA THR A 64 26.28 -15.85 -20.13
C THR A 64 25.11 -14.93 -20.52
N LYS A 65 24.36 -15.37 -21.52
CA LYS A 65 23.22 -14.62 -22.07
C LYS A 65 21.93 -15.35 -21.75
N LYS A 66 20.99 -14.66 -21.11
CA LYS A 66 19.62 -15.12 -20.91
C LYS A 66 18.71 -14.38 -21.88
N HIS A 67 18.06 -15.13 -22.77
CA HIS A 67 17.14 -14.58 -23.76
C HIS A 67 15.71 -14.67 -23.24
N ILE A 68 14.99 -13.55 -23.31
CA ILE A 68 13.60 -13.42 -22.87
C ILE A 68 12.78 -12.78 -23.98
N ARG A 69 11.57 -13.30 -24.18
CA ARG A 69 10.53 -12.66 -24.98
C ARG A 69 9.61 -11.90 -24.02
N GLY A 70 9.66 -10.57 -24.09
CA GLY A 70 8.78 -9.67 -23.34
C GLY A 70 7.71 -9.07 -24.25
N LYS A 71 6.82 -8.28 -23.66
CA LYS A 71 5.82 -7.50 -24.38
C LYS A 71 6.21 -6.00 -24.40
N VAL A 72 5.83 -5.29 -25.45
CA VAL A 72 5.98 -3.82 -25.51
C VAL A 72 5.27 -3.17 -24.32
N GLY A 73 6.01 -2.38 -23.54
CA GLY A 73 5.50 -1.70 -22.34
C GLY A 73 5.83 -2.40 -21.02
N ASP A 74 6.37 -3.62 -21.06
CA ASP A 74 6.80 -4.32 -19.85
C ASP A 74 7.99 -3.64 -19.19
N ASN A 75 8.06 -3.77 -17.87
CA ASN A 75 9.20 -3.28 -17.10
C ASN A 75 10.36 -4.29 -17.14
N VAL A 76 11.50 -3.86 -17.70
CA VAL A 76 12.72 -4.68 -17.86
C VAL A 76 13.27 -5.20 -16.52
N MET A 77 13.12 -4.45 -15.43
CA MET A 77 13.55 -4.89 -14.10
C MET A 77 12.67 -6.04 -13.56
N TYR A 78 11.38 -6.06 -13.89
CA TYR A 78 10.51 -7.16 -13.51
C TYR A 78 10.74 -8.39 -14.40
N LEU A 79 10.92 -8.19 -15.70
CA LEU A 79 11.22 -9.28 -16.65
C LEU A 79 12.52 -10.03 -16.33
N SER A 80 13.48 -9.42 -15.63
CA SER A 80 14.72 -10.11 -15.25
C SER A 80 14.52 -11.24 -14.25
N HIS A 81 13.33 -11.34 -13.64
CA HIS A 81 12.97 -12.41 -12.70
C HIS A 81 12.33 -13.64 -13.39
N ARG A 82 11.92 -13.54 -14.67
CA ARG A 82 11.59 -14.71 -15.51
C ARG A 82 12.86 -15.44 -15.88
#